data_AF-A0A4Y2EI22-F1
#
_entry.id   AF-A0A4Y2EI22-F1
#
_cell.length_a   1.000
_cell.length_b   1.000
_cell.length_c   1.000
_cell.angle_alpha   90.00
_cell.angle_beta   90.00
_cell.angle_gamma   90.00
#
_symmetry.space_group_name_H-M   'P 1'
#
loop_
_entity.id
_entity.type
_entity.pdbx_description
1 polymer ?
#
loop_
_entity_poly.entity_id
_entity_poly.type
_entity_poly.pdbx_seq_one_letter_code
_entity_poly.pdbx_strand_id
1 'polypeptide(L)'
;MGRATDDNWGKENYIIFRPGNELAHYLAKIAFSCGADMPIPASYSCVKRVCKEFLMNEWSSYWKNSTTGKRTKEILPTANLDLLISNKNVTYLLTNHGPFPYLCRFKILNNSDCLRGEHGVVEHYLTSCMYTKNYNLPLPAGAARTLWTRTLCENYLFLNKLKSIF
;
A
#
# COMPACT_ATOMS: atom_id res chain seq x y z
N MET A 1 5.26 -51.14 -53.06
CA MET A 1 6.11 -50.18 -52.35
C MET A 1 5.70 -48.78 -52.77
N GLY A 2 5.33 -47.81 -51.95
CA GLY A 2 5.44 -47.66 -50.51
C GLY A 2 5.56 -46.15 -50.20
N ARG A 3 4.39 -45.51 -49.98
CA ARG A 3 4.13 -44.22 -49.31
C ARG A 3 4.84 -42.94 -49.79
N ALA A 4 4.04 -42.10 -50.46
CA ALA A 4 4.02 -40.66 -50.22
C ALA A 4 3.55 -40.41 -48.78
N THR A 5 4.25 -39.56 -48.04
CA THR A 5 3.75 -39.02 -46.77
C THR A 5 3.13 -37.67 -47.05
N ASP A 6 1.80 -37.67 -46.94
CA ASP A 6 0.98 -36.50 -46.68
C ASP A 6 1.49 -35.80 -45.42
N ASP A 7 1.68 -34.48 -45.47
CA ASP A 7 1.55 -33.63 -44.29
C ASP A 7 0.69 -32.42 -44.66
N ASN A 8 -0.60 -32.69 -44.58
CA ASN A 8 -1.71 -31.77 -44.71
C ASN A 8 -1.81 -30.96 -43.41
N TRP A 9 -1.34 -29.71 -43.38
CA TRP A 9 -1.62 -28.79 -42.26
C TRP A 9 -2.55 -27.66 -42.67
N GLY A 10 -3.78 -28.06 -42.99
CA GLY A 10 -4.93 -27.16 -42.98
C GLY A 10 -5.35 -26.82 -41.55
N LYS A 11 -5.23 -25.53 -41.24
CA LYS A 11 -6.06 -24.73 -40.33
C LYS A 11 -6.05 -25.06 -38.83
N GLU A 12 -5.58 -24.06 -38.08
CA GLU A 12 -6.22 -23.43 -36.91
C GLU A 12 -5.16 -23.07 -35.87
N ASN A 13 -4.43 -21.99 -36.14
CA ASN A 13 -3.85 -21.20 -35.06
C ASN A 13 -4.52 -19.84 -35.15
N TYR A 14 -5.58 -19.65 -34.36
CA TYR A 14 -6.09 -18.34 -34.02
C TYR A 14 -4.91 -17.54 -33.47
N ILE A 15 -4.24 -16.76 -34.32
CA ILE A 15 -3.33 -15.73 -33.85
C ILE A 15 -4.25 -14.75 -33.13
N ILE A 16 -4.33 -14.92 -31.81
CA ILE A 16 -5.04 -13.99 -30.94
C ILE A 16 -4.39 -12.63 -31.20
N PHE A 17 -5.09 -11.78 -31.96
CA PHE A 17 -4.66 -10.42 -32.23
C PHE A 17 -4.72 -9.66 -30.91
N ARG A 18 -3.59 -9.63 -30.20
CA ARG A 18 -3.43 -8.83 -28.99
C ARG A 18 -3.10 -7.41 -29.43
N PRO A 19 -3.92 -6.39 -29.10
CA PRO A 19 -3.74 -4.99 -29.53
C PRO A 19 -2.44 -4.30 -29.02
N GLY A 20 -1.52 -5.04 -28.41
CA GLY A 20 -0.19 -4.56 -27.98
C GLY A 20 0.97 -5.05 -28.85
N ASN A 21 0.73 -5.96 -29.80
CA ASN A 21 1.79 -6.56 -30.62
C ASN A 21 2.18 -5.71 -31.84
N GLU A 22 1.43 -4.65 -32.13
CA GLU A 22 1.64 -3.79 -33.29
C GLU A 22 2.97 -3.02 -33.20
N LEU A 23 3.28 -2.48 -32.01
CA LEU A 23 4.56 -1.83 -31.76
C LEU A 23 5.73 -2.82 -31.88
N ALA A 24 5.56 -4.04 -31.36
CA ALA A 24 6.59 -5.08 -31.46
C ALA A 24 6.84 -5.51 -32.92
N HIS A 25 5.78 -5.67 -33.72
CA HIS A 25 5.88 -6.02 -35.13
C HIS A 25 6.48 -4.89 -35.99
N TYR A 26 6.10 -3.65 -35.69
CA TYR A 26 6.67 -2.45 -36.31
C TYR A 26 8.16 -2.32 -35.99
N LEU A 27 8.55 -2.49 -34.72
CA LEU A 27 9.95 -2.47 -34.31
C LEU A 27 10.76 -3.62 -34.92
N ALA A 28 10.19 -4.82 -35.05
CA ALA A 28 10.84 -5.95 -35.72
C ALA A 28 11.08 -5.68 -37.21
N LYS A 29 10.13 -5.04 -37.90
CA LYS A 29 10.29 -4.60 -39.30
C LYS A 29 11.39 -3.56 -39.45
N ILE A 30 11.45 -2.56 -38.55
CA ILE A 30 12.50 -1.54 -38.55
C ILE A 30 13.88 -2.15 -38.28
N ALA A 31 14.00 -3.02 -37.28
CA ALA A 31 15.25 -3.69 -36.95
C ALA A 31 15.76 -4.57 -38.11
N PHE A 32 14.85 -5.29 -38.78
CA PHE A 32 15.17 -6.08 -39.97
C PHE A 32 15.62 -5.21 -41.16
N SER A 33 14.99 -4.05 -41.38
CA SER A 33 15.34 -3.17 -42.50
C SER A 33 16.57 -2.30 -42.26
N CYS A 34 16.85 -1.93 -41.01
CA CYS A 34 17.91 -0.97 -40.69
C CYS A 34 19.20 -1.64 -40.18
N GLY A 35 19.18 -2.92 -39.79
CA GLY A 35 20.36 -3.65 -39.29
C GLY A 35 21.02 -3.03 -38.06
N ALA A 36 20.38 -2.03 -37.44
CA ALA A 36 20.90 -1.26 -36.34
C ALA A 36 20.32 -1.77 -35.03
N ASP A 37 21.18 -1.91 -34.01
CA ASP A 37 20.77 -2.23 -32.64
C ASP A 37 19.81 -1.14 -32.13
N MET A 38 18.52 -1.44 -32.14
CA MET A 38 17.49 -0.55 -31.62
C MET A 38 17.40 -0.76 -30.09
N PRO A 39 17.67 0.26 -29.27
CA PRO A 39 17.55 0.13 -27.82
C PRO A 39 16.08 -0.10 -27.48
N ILE A 40 15.77 -1.29 -26.94
CA ILE A 40 14.42 -1.64 -26.50
C ILE A 40 14.07 -0.71 -25.32
N PRO A 41 12.98 0.07 -25.40
CA PRO A 41 12.55 0.89 -24.27
C PRO A 41 12.31 0.01 -23.04
N ALA A 42 12.75 0.47 -21.87
CA ALA A 42 12.53 -0.25 -20.63
C ALA A 42 11.03 -0.56 -20.48
N SER A 43 10.71 -1.82 -20.16
CA SER A 43 9.31 -2.20 -19.93
C SER A 43 8.72 -1.37 -18.79
N TYR A 44 7.41 -1.13 -18.83
CA TYR A 44 6.70 -0.41 -17.76
C TYR A 44 7.01 -1.00 -16.37
N SER A 45 7.07 -2.32 -16.26
CA SER A 45 7.41 -3.04 -15.04
C SER A 45 8.81 -2.69 -14.53
N CYS A 46 9.78 -2.56 -15.44
CA CYS A 46 11.15 -2.15 -15.12
C CYS A 46 11.18 -0.72 -14.59
N VAL A 47 10.57 0.22 -15.32
CA VAL A 47 10.50 1.63 -14.90
C VAL A 47 9.79 1.77 -13.55
N LYS A 48 8.63 1.12 -13.38
CA LYS A 48 7.87 1.12 -12.13
C LYS A 48 8.70 0.59 -10.96
N ARG A 49 9.45 -0.51 -11.16
CA ARG A 49 10.32 -1.08 -10.12
C ARG A 49 11.42 -0.10 -9.74
N VAL A 50 12.14 0.45 -10.72
CA VAL A 50 13.22 1.42 -10.49
C VAL A 50 12.71 2.67 -9.77
N CYS A 51 11.56 3.21 -10.18
CA CYS A 51 10.92 4.33 -9.49
C CYS A 51 10.53 3.98 -8.05
N LYS A 52 9.94 2.79 -7.81
CA LYS A 52 9.58 2.35 -6.45
C LYS A 52 10.83 2.23 -5.58
N GLU A 53 11.90 1.62 -6.08
CA GLU A 53 13.17 1.47 -5.35
C GLU A 53 13.78 2.84 -5.02
N PHE A 54 13.85 3.76 -5.99
CA PHE A 54 14.35 5.11 -5.78
C PHE A 54 13.55 5.86 -4.71
N LEU A 55 12.22 5.89 -4.84
CA LEU A 55 11.34 6.56 -3.87
C LEU A 55 11.46 5.95 -2.47
N MET A 56 11.56 4.62 -2.36
CA MET A 56 11.72 3.95 -1.08
C MET A 56 13.06 4.27 -0.42
N ASN A 57 14.14 4.42 -1.20
CA ASN A 57 15.45 4.79 -0.68
C ASN A 57 15.46 6.23 -0.16
N GLU A 58 14.98 7.18 -0.97
CA GLU A 58 14.85 8.59 -0.58
C GLU A 58 13.98 8.74 0.67
N TRP A 59 12.82 8.09 0.66
CA TRP A 59 11.90 8.13 1.79
C TRP A 59 12.48 7.48 3.05
N SER A 60 13.19 6.36 2.93
CA SER A 60 13.85 5.72 4.06
C SER A 60 14.96 6.60 4.66
N SER A 61 15.71 7.30 3.80
CA SER A 61 16.72 8.28 4.23
C SER A 61 16.07 9.44 4.99
N TYR A 62 15.02 10.04 4.42
CA TYR A 62 14.25 11.10 5.06
C TYR A 62 13.65 10.64 6.39
N TRP A 63 13.07 9.43 6.42
CA TRP A 63 12.49 8.82 7.62
C TRP A 63 13.52 8.68 8.74
N LYS A 64 14.74 8.21 8.44
CA LYS A 64 15.81 8.09 9.44
C LYS A 64 16.20 9.46 10.00
N ASN A 65 16.38 10.46 9.13
CA ASN A 65 16.89 11.78 9.50
C ASN A 65 15.84 12.74 10.07
N SER A 66 14.54 12.44 9.93
CA SER A 66 13.48 13.33 10.41
C SER A 66 13.52 13.49 11.95
N THR A 67 13.32 14.70 12.46
CA THR A 67 13.20 14.94 13.91
C THR A 67 11.76 14.81 14.41
N THR A 68 10.78 14.75 13.50
CA THR A 68 9.35 14.68 13.80
C THR A 68 8.87 13.23 13.75
N GLY A 69 7.82 12.91 14.51
CA GLY A 69 7.20 11.58 14.44
C GLY A 69 7.90 10.49 15.25
N LYS A 70 8.56 10.86 16.36
CA LYS A 70 9.24 9.92 17.30
C LYS A 70 8.39 8.68 17.62
N ARG A 71 7.11 8.87 18.00
CA ARG A 71 6.17 7.77 18.27
C ARG A 71 5.99 6.84 17.07
N THR A 72 5.81 7.40 15.88
CA THR A 72 5.65 6.61 14.66
C THR A 72 6.90 5.80 14.35
N LYS A 73 8.11 6.35 14.60
CA LYS A 73 9.38 5.62 14.43
C LYS A 73 9.58 4.51 15.46
N GLU A 74 9.13 4.73 16.70
CA GLU A 74 9.15 3.71 17.74
C GLU A 74 8.26 2.52 17.38
N ILE A 75 7.11 2.77 16.75
CA ILE A 75 6.17 1.73 16.32
C ILE A 75 6.64 1.09 15.01
N LEU A 76 6.99 1.90 14.01
CA LEU A 76 7.44 1.51 12.68
C LEU A 76 8.85 2.07 12.40
N PRO A 77 9.91 1.32 12.73
CA PRO A 77 11.29 1.77 12.55
C PRO A 77 11.68 1.88 11.07
N THR A 78 11.01 1.10 10.21
CA THR A 78 11.22 1.12 8.75
C THR A 78 10.01 1.75 8.07
N ALA A 79 10.27 2.55 7.05
CA ALA A 79 9.19 3.09 6.25
C ALA A 79 8.50 1.98 5.46
N ASN A 80 7.26 1.66 5.84
CA ASN A 80 6.40 0.74 5.12
C ASN A 80 5.29 1.52 4.43
N LEU A 81 5.52 1.88 3.17
CA LEU A 81 4.60 2.67 2.39
C LEU A 81 3.29 1.91 2.09
N ASP A 82 3.37 0.60 1.89
CA ASP A 82 2.20 -0.22 1.59
C ASP A 82 1.24 -0.24 2.80
N LEU A 83 1.76 -0.34 4.02
CA LEU A 83 0.98 -0.29 5.27
C LEU A 83 0.35 1.09 5.54
N LEU A 84 1.06 2.17 5.22
CA LEU A 84 0.59 3.55 5.41
C LEU A 84 -0.44 3.99 4.34
N ILE A 85 -0.22 3.62 3.08
CA ILE A 85 -1.11 4.01 1.97
C ILE A 85 -2.39 3.17 1.99
N SER A 86 -2.29 1.88 2.32
CA SER A 86 -3.44 0.96 2.18
C SER A 86 -4.49 1.12 3.28
N ASN A 87 -4.17 1.77 4.41
CA ASN A 87 -5.05 1.73 5.56
C ASN A 87 -5.05 3.00 6.42
N LYS A 88 -6.09 3.82 6.27
CA LYS A 88 -6.33 5.02 7.10
C LYS A 88 -6.35 4.73 8.61
N ASN A 89 -6.79 3.54 9.03
CA ASN A 89 -6.88 3.18 10.44
C ASN A 89 -5.49 2.97 11.05
N VAL A 90 -4.52 2.53 10.24
CA VAL A 90 -3.12 2.46 10.66
C VAL A 90 -2.57 3.84 10.91
N THR A 91 -2.89 4.82 10.06
CA THR A 91 -2.52 6.22 10.28
C THR A 91 -3.06 6.71 11.62
N TYR A 92 -4.33 6.44 11.95
CA TYR A 92 -4.92 6.81 13.24
C TYR A 92 -4.16 6.21 14.44
N LEU A 93 -3.85 4.92 14.38
CA LEU A 93 -3.09 4.22 15.42
C LEU A 93 -1.69 4.81 15.62
N LEU A 94 -0.96 5.05 14.53
CA LEU A 94 0.41 5.53 14.56
C LEU A 94 0.51 6.96 15.09
N THR A 95 -0.39 7.84 14.66
CA THR A 95 -0.40 9.23 15.12
C THR A 95 -1.12 9.40 16.46
N ASN A 96 -1.71 8.33 17.00
CA ASN A 96 -2.58 8.35 18.19
C ASN A 96 -3.75 9.34 18.07
N HIS A 97 -4.18 9.64 16.85
CA HIS A 97 -5.30 10.55 16.59
C HIS A 97 -6.47 9.72 16.10
N GLY A 98 -7.62 9.85 16.75
CA GLY A 98 -8.86 9.25 16.23
C GLY A 98 -9.30 9.92 14.93
N PRO A 99 -10.44 9.48 14.35
CA PRO A 99 -10.98 10.10 13.15
C PRO A 99 -11.40 11.57 13.37
N PHE A 100 -11.84 11.91 14.59
CA PHE A 100 -12.41 13.22 14.92
C PHE A 100 -11.43 14.40 14.84
N PRO A 101 -10.20 14.33 15.39
CA PRO A 101 -9.19 15.38 15.18
C PRO A 101 -8.94 15.70 13.70
N TYR A 102 -8.97 14.69 12.82
CA TYR A 102 -8.76 14.86 11.39
C TYR A 102 -9.95 15.57 10.72
N LEU A 103 -11.18 15.21 11.10
CA LEU A 103 -12.41 15.86 10.62
C LEU A 103 -12.52 17.33 11.06
N CYS A 104 -12.02 17.66 12.25
CA CYS A 104 -11.95 19.05 12.72
C CYS A 104 -10.97 19.89 11.94
N ARG A 105 -9.81 19.34 11.58
CA ARG A 105 -8.84 20.04 10.73
C ARG A 105 -9.45 20.43 9.37
N PHE A 106 -10.34 19.59 8.84
CA PHE A 106 -11.07 19.87 7.59
C PHE A 106 -12.38 20.64 7.78
N LYS A 107 -12.67 21.14 8.99
CA LYS A 107 -13.90 21.89 9.32
C LYS A 107 -15.20 21.12 9.02
N ILE A 108 -15.13 19.78 9.00
CA ILE A 108 -16.31 18.92 8.87
C ILE A 108 -17.01 18.79 10.23
N LEU A 109 -16.23 18.79 11.31
CA LEU A 109 -16.72 18.80 12.68
C LEU A 109 -16.12 19.98 13.46
N ASN A 110 -16.87 20.48 14.44
CA ASN A 110 -16.44 21.61 15.28
C ASN A 110 -15.68 21.16 16.53
N ASN A 111 -15.76 19.87 16.91
CA ASN A 111 -15.08 19.33 18.08
C ASN A 111 -14.35 18.01 17.77
N SER A 112 -13.08 17.92 18.16
CA SER A 112 -12.19 16.77 18.01
C SER A 112 -12.37 15.71 19.09
N ASP A 113 -13.13 16.04 20.14
CA ASP A 113 -13.40 15.14 21.25
C ASP A 113 -14.35 14.01 20.83
N CYS A 114 -14.28 12.92 21.60
CA CYS A 114 -15.34 11.92 21.62
C CYS A 114 -16.67 12.57 22.00
N LEU A 115 -17.79 11.93 21.65
CA LEU A 115 -19.15 12.39 21.97
C LEU A 115 -19.42 12.68 23.46
N ARG A 116 -18.51 12.29 24.37
CA ARG A 116 -18.55 12.63 25.81
C ARG A 116 -17.70 13.86 26.20
N GLY A 117 -16.95 14.47 25.27
CA GLY A 117 -16.02 15.56 25.55
C GLY A 117 -14.63 15.11 26.05
N GLU A 118 -14.32 13.82 25.98
CA GLU A 118 -12.95 13.32 26.21
C GLU A 118 -12.12 13.42 24.92
N HIS A 119 -10.82 13.73 25.04
CA HIS A 119 -9.93 13.84 23.87
C HIS A 119 -10.01 12.60 22.97
N GLY A 120 -10.34 12.82 21.69
CA GLY A 120 -10.57 11.77 20.70
C GLY A 120 -9.30 11.07 20.22
N VAL A 121 -8.47 10.56 21.14
CA VAL A 121 -7.30 9.72 20.83
C VAL A 121 -7.71 8.27 20.60
N VAL A 122 -6.97 7.55 19.76
CA VAL A 122 -7.30 6.15 19.42
C VAL A 122 -7.30 5.26 20.65
N GLU A 123 -6.39 5.50 21.60
CA GLU A 123 -6.32 4.75 22.86
C GLU A 123 -7.67 4.77 23.61
N HIS A 124 -8.32 5.94 23.73
CA HIS A 124 -9.65 6.07 24.35
C HIS A 124 -10.69 5.18 23.64
N TYR A 125 -10.75 5.25 22.31
CA TYR A 125 -11.68 4.43 21.51
C TYR A 125 -11.42 2.94 21.61
N LEU A 126 -10.18 2.52 21.86
CA LEU A 126 -9.83 1.11 21.93
C LEU A 126 -9.89 0.52 23.33
N THR A 127 -9.89 1.31 24.40
CA THR A 127 -9.76 0.74 25.76
C THR A 127 -10.88 1.12 26.71
N SER A 128 -11.50 2.30 26.54
CA SER A 128 -12.40 2.86 27.55
C SER A 128 -13.66 3.52 27.02
N CYS A 129 -13.77 3.77 25.72
CA CYS A 129 -14.94 4.43 25.14
C CYS A 129 -16.20 3.58 25.29
N MET A 130 -17.29 4.21 25.70
CA MET A 130 -18.57 3.53 25.90
C MET A 130 -19.24 3.13 24.58
N TYR A 131 -18.99 3.89 23.50
CA TYR A 131 -19.56 3.62 22.17
C TYR A 131 -18.91 2.44 21.48
N THR A 132 -17.70 2.07 21.90
CA THR A 132 -16.92 0.95 21.37
C THR A 132 -16.71 -0.15 22.40
N LYS A 133 -17.55 -0.18 23.46
CA LYS A 133 -17.41 -1.08 24.62
C LYS A 133 -17.22 -2.55 24.24
N ASN A 134 -17.90 -3.01 23.19
CA ASN A 134 -17.82 -4.39 22.69
C ASN A 134 -16.50 -4.72 21.98
N TYR A 135 -15.71 -3.70 21.66
CA TYR A 135 -14.42 -3.78 20.97
C TYR A 135 -13.26 -3.35 21.86
N ASN A 136 -13.50 -3.08 23.14
CA ASN A 136 -12.47 -2.62 24.06
C ASN A 136 -11.41 -3.71 24.28
N LEU A 137 -10.17 -3.30 24.12
CA LEU A 137 -8.97 -4.05 24.38
C LEU A 137 -8.41 -3.69 25.76
N PRO A 138 -7.63 -4.60 26.38
CA PRO A 138 -6.92 -4.29 27.61
C PRO A 138 -5.96 -3.11 27.40
N LEU A 139 -5.97 -2.16 28.32
CA LEU A 139 -5.09 -0.99 28.29
C LEU A 139 -3.62 -1.44 28.52
N PRO A 140 -2.72 -1.23 27.55
CA PRO A 140 -1.30 -1.52 27.77
C PRO A 140 -0.64 -0.46 28.68
N ALA A 141 0.26 -0.90 29.57
CA ALA A 141 0.97 -0.02 30.51
C ALA A 141 2.43 0.26 30.08
N GLY A 142 2.92 1.47 30.37
CA GLY A 142 4.32 1.85 30.20
C GLY A 142 4.92 1.54 28.82
N ALA A 143 6.08 0.87 28.80
CA ALA A 143 6.78 0.49 27.58
C ALA A 143 6.03 -0.53 26.70
N ALA A 144 5.02 -1.23 27.25
CA ALA A 144 4.22 -2.18 26.48
C ALA A 144 3.31 -1.50 25.46
N ARG A 145 3.03 -0.19 25.59
CA ARG A 145 2.15 0.56 24.66
C ARG A 145 2.67 0.52 23.22
N THR A 146 3.98 0.70 23.04
CA THR A 146 4.58 0.73 21.69
C THR A 146 4.50 -0.64 21.03
N LEU A 147 4.83 -1.70 21.77
CA LEU A 147 4.74 -3.07 21.28
C LEU A 147 3.29 -3.45 20.96
N TRP A 148 2.36 -3.13 21.86
CA TRP A 148 0.93 -3.35 21.65
C TRP A 148 0.44 -2.64 20.39
N THR A 149 0.77 -1.36 20.21
CA THR A 149 0.36 -0.61 19.01
C THR A 149 0.96 -1.17 17.73
N ARG A 150 2.22 -1.64 17.78
CA ARG A 150 2.89 -2.31 16.64
C ARG A 150 2.14 -3.58 16.25
N THR A 151 1.83 -4.43 17.22
CA THR A 151 1.08 -5.67 16.98
C THR A 151 -0.28 -5.40 16.35
N LEU A 152 -0.97 -4.34 16.77
CA LEU A 152 -2.25 -3.94 16.16
C LEU A 152 -2.07 -3.47 14.71
N CYS A 153 -1.00 -2.74 14.39
CA CYS A 153 -0.70 -2.29 13.03
C CYS A 153 -0.36 -3.45 12.09
N GLU A 154 0.23 -4.53 12.60
CA GLU A 154 0.58 -5.71 11.81
C GLU A 154 -0.60 -6.69 11.68
N ASN A 155 -1.62 -6.58 12.54
CA ASN A 155 -2.77 -7.47 12.53
C ASN A 155 -3.86 -6.99 11.55
N TYR A 156 -3.83 -7.54 10.34
CA TYR A 156 -4.81 -7.22 9.30
C TYR A 156 -6.28 -7.46 9.70
N LEU A 157 -6.56 -8.52 10.46
CA LEU A 157 -7.92 -8.81 10.94
C LEU A 157 -8.42 -7.72 11.89
N PHE A 158 -7.56 -7.26 12.79
CA PHE A 158 -7.86 -6.15 13.68
C PHE A 158 -8.09 -4.86 12.91
N LEU A 159 -7.21 -4.52 11.97
CA LEU A 159 -7.34 -3.32 11.15
C LEU A 159 -8.63 -3.31 10.31
N ASN A 160 -9.11 -4.48 9.87
CA ASN A 160 -10.40 -4.61 9.23
C ASN A 160 -11.57 -4.43 10.21
N LYS A 161 -11.47 -4.96 11.44
CA LYS A 161 -12.45 -4.68 12.50
C LYS A 161 -12.50 -3.20 12.89
N LEU A 162 -11.39 -2.46 12.79
CA LEU A 162 -11.41 -1.01 13.02
C LEU A 162 -12.33 -0.28 12.04
N LYS A 163 -12.58 -0.80 10.83
CA LYS A 163 -13.54 -0.22 9.88
C LYS A 163 -15.00 -0.31 10.35
N SER A 164 -15.31 -1.22 11.27
CA SER A 164 -16.65 -1.28 11.89
C SER A 164 -16.75 -0.40 13.13
N ILE A 165 -15.63 0.15 13.61
CA ILE A 165 -15.55 1.05 14.76
C ILE A 165 -15.55 2.52 14.31
N PHE A 166 -14.89 2.83 13.19
CA PHE A 166 -14.73 4.17 12.61
C PHE A 166 -15.18 4.22 11.16
#